data_AF-A0AAW1BD91-F1
#
_entry.id   AF-A0AAW1BD91-F1
#
_cell.length_a   1.000
_cell.length_b   1.000
_cell.length_c   1.000
_cell.angle_alpha   90.00
_cell.angle_beta   90.00
_cell.angle_gamma   90.00
#
_symmetry.space_group_name_H-M   'P 1'
#
loop_
_entity.id
_entity.type
_entity.pdbx_description
1 polymer ?
#
loop_
_entity_poly.entity_id
_entity_poly.type
_entity_poly.pdbx_seq_one_letter_code
_entity_poly.pdbx_strand_id
1 'polypeptide(L)'
;MRPPSGLPGRILWLGRPGPESLTGGQDGGQRPARGSGRAGKRCSAARREEEEGKAAHPCAASLKRIARGEGAGEARLPNHKSVTRGAQHRREPDPPRCCPAPPSALHPVAKPAPSKQASLKKAMASLKDKLITPITQPSTQPINKVTVVGVGQVGMACAVSVLEKGLCDELALVDVLEDKLKGEMLDLQHGSLFLKTPKIVADKDYSVTANSKVVVVTAGVRQQEGESRLDLVQRNVNVFKFIIPQVVKYSPNCIILVVSNPVDILTYVTWKLSGLPKHRVIGSGCNLDSARFRFLMAEKLGIHPSSCHGWVLGEHGDSSVPVWSGVNVAGVCLQDLNPQMGTDQDPEEWKKVHKQVVESAYEVIKLKGYTNWAIGFSVADLLETILKNLSRVHPVSTMVKGMYGIENEVFLSLPCVLGSVGLTSVINQKLKDNEINCGSEQKADLATTLGRREKRREEERREEKRREEKEEIKREGGKDEKEGRKEREEGRKKGRKRIKREGGRERWEGRKGREGKMGRKEKGIKREEGKDGKEGRKEGRKEGRIW
;
A
#
# COMPACT_ATOMS: atom_id res chain seq x y z
N MET A 1 -8.37 -62.39 -9.52
CA MET A 1 -7.45 -63.30 -8.80
C MET A 1 -7.36 -62.85 -7.34
N ARG A 2 -7.13 -63.77 -6.38
CA ARG A 2 -6.84 -63.44 -4.96
C ARG A 2 -5.34 -63.69 -4.66
N PRO A 3 -4.78 -63.08 -3.59
CA PRO A 3 -3.35 -63.18 -3.26
C PRO A 3 -3.03 -64.25 -2.20
N PRO A 4 -1.75 -64.64 -2.03
CA PRO A 4 -1.18 -65.07 -0.76
C PRO A 4 -0.59 -63.86 0.01
N SER A 5 -0.64 -63.66 1.34
CA SER A 5 -0.91 -64.47 2.55
C SER A 5 0.33 -64.92 3.35
N GLY A 6 0.62 -64.23 4.49
CA GLY A 6 1.09 -64.89 5.72
C GLY A 6 2.54 -64.67 6.20
N LEU A 7 2.75 -63.66 7.07
CA LEU A 7 3.30 -63.73 8.47
C LEU A 7 4.59 -64.54 8.81
N PRO A 8 5.19 -64.41 10.02
CA PRO A 8 5.44 -63.21 10.84
C PRO A 8 6.92 -63.10 11.33
N GLY A 9 7.36 -61.91 11.80
CA GLY A 9 8.73 -61.70 12.34
C GLY A 9 8.75 -60.83 13.61
N ARG A 10 9.54 -61.23 14.62
CA ARG A 10 9.46 -60.73 16.01
C ARG A 10 10.13 -59.38 16.28
N ILE A 11 9.64 -58.72 17.34
CA ILE A 11 10.28 -57.65 18.11
C ILE A 11 11.70 -58.03 18.56
N LEU A 12 12.64 -57.08 18.53
CA LEU A 12 13.69 -57.00 19.55
C LEU A 12 14.05 -55.52 19.84
N TRP A 13 13.85 -55.10 21.08
CA TRP A 13 14.42 -53.86 21.63
C TRP A 13 15.76 -54.18 22.30
N LEU A 14 16.78 -53.35 22.08
CA LEU A 14 18.04 -53.42 22.81
C LEU A 14 18.41 -52.03 23.35
N GLY A 15 18.52 -51.93 24.67
CA GLY A 15 19.09 -50.78 25.37
C GLY A 15 19.78 -51.26 26.64
N ARG A 16 20.74 -50.48 27.16
CA ARG A 16 21.42 -50.65 28.47
C ARG A 16 22.18 -49.34 28.84
N PRO A 17 22.56 -49.09 30.11
CA PRO A 17 21.80 -48.07 30.86
C PRO A 17 22.59 -47.17 31.86
N GLY A 18 21.87 -46.20 32.44
CA GLY A 18 22.03 -45.73 33.83
C GLY A 18 23.05 -44.61 34.11
N PRO A 19 23.14 -44.11 35.37
CA PRO A 19 22.35 -44.49 36.55
C PRO A 19 21.59 -43.34 37.27
N GLU A 20 20.43 -43.71 37.82
CA GLU A 20 19.91 -43.45 39.18
C GLU A 20 20.22 -42.15 39.97
N SER A 21 19.15 -41.55 40.50
CA SER A 21 18.98 -41.33 41.96
C SER A 21 17.48 -41.24 42.32
N LEU A 22 17.06 -41.78 43.47
CA LEU A 22 15.64 -41.92 43.87
C LEU A 22 15.40 -41.56 45.35
N THR A 23 14.49 -40.62 45.61
CA THR A 23 13.62 -40.51 46.80
C THR A 23 12.39 -39.65 46.41
N GLY A 24 11.15 -39.91 46.83
CA GLY A 24 10.58 -41.01 47.62
C GLY A 24 9.62 -40.49 48.70
N GLY A 25 8.30 -40.63 48.52
CA GLY A 25 7.32 -40.23 49.56
C GLY A 25 5.84 -40.22 49.10
N GLN A 26 4.94 -40.66 50.00
CA GLN A 26 3.48 -40.74 49.84
C GLN A 26 2.80 -40.57 51.22
N ASP A 27 1.50 -40.30 51.36
CA ASP A 27 0.49 -40.09 50.31
C ASP A 27 -0.03 -38.62 50.34
N GLY A 28 -1.26 -38.18 50.63
CA GLY A 28 -2.58 -38.81 50.83
C GLY A 28 -3.50 -37.96 51.73
N GLY A 29 -4.79 -37.86 51.39
CA GLY A 29 -5.80 -37.19 52.26
C GLY A 29 -6.98 -36.53 51.54
N GLN A 30 -8.09 -36.32 52.26
CA GLN A 30 -9.36 -35.86 51.70
C GLN A 30 -9.83 -34.47 52.23
N ARG A 31 -10.80 -33.90 51.51
CA ARG A 31 -11.60 -32.68 51.78
C ARG A 31 -12.48 -32.81 53.06
N PRO A 32 -13.26 -31.78 53.47
CA PRO A 32 -13.02 -30.31 53.52
C PRO A 32 -13.47 -29.68 54.87
N ALA A 33 -13.36 -28.35 55.01
CA ALA A 33 -14.07 -27.57 56.05
C ALA A 33 -14.65 -26.23 55.52
N ARG A 34 -15.65 -25.67 56.21
CA ARG A 34 -16.34 -24.40 55.90
C ARG A 34 -16.17 -23.39 57.04
N GLY A 35 -16.29 -22.09 56.72
CA GLY A 35 -16.56 -21.01 57.69
C GLY A 35 -15.81 -19.71 57.31
N SER A 36 -16.44 -18.63 56.81
CA SER A 36 -17.52 -17.77 57.33
C SER A 36 -17.04 -16.66 58.28
N GLY A 37 -16.98 -15.42 57.78
CA GLY A 37 -16.74 -14.20 58.55
C GLY A 37 -17.27 -12.98 57.76
N ARG A 38 -17.85 -11.99 58.46
CA ARG A 38 -18.58 -10.85 57.84
C ARG A 38 -18.06 -9.50 58.36
N ALA A 39 -18.19 -8.48 57.50
CA ALA A 39 -18.11 -7.04 57.79
C ALA A 39 -16.74 -6.48 58.27
N GLY A 40 -16.43 -5.18 58.12
CA GLY A 40 -17.15 -4.11 57.40
C GLY A 40 -17.11 -2.76 58.13
N LYS A 41 -17.28 -1.64 57.38
CA LYS A 41 -17.05 -0.21 57.80
C LYS A 41 -15.56 0.14 57.95
N ARG A 42 -15.11 1.40 57.92
CA ARG A 42 -15.42 2.63 57.12
C ARG A 42 -14.20 3.59 57.33
N CYS A 43 -14.11 4.65 56.52
CA CYS A 43 -13.38 5.92 56.72
C CYS A 43 -12.26 5.96 57.80
N SER A 44 -11.03 6.38 57.46
CA SER A 44 -10.75 7.82 57.37
C SER A 44 -9.53 8.17 56.50
N ALA A 45 -9.41 9.44 56.12
CA ALA A 45 -8.19 10.00 55.55
C ALA A 45 -7.28 10.54 56.67
N ALA A 46 -5.97 10.44 56.48
CA ALA A 46 -4.97 11.12 57.29
C ALA A 46 -3.93 11.78 56.35
N ARG A 47 -3.66 13.07 56.55
CA ARG A 47 -2.49 13.73 55.97
C ARG A 47 -1.24 13.27 56.72
N ARG A 48 -0.09 13.33 56.04
CA ARG A 48 1.13 13.90 56.62
C ARG A 48 1.78 14.82 55.59
N GLU A 49 2.11 16.02 56.04
CA GLU A 49 3.10 16.87 55.40
C GLU A 49 4.49 16.44 55.92
N GLU A 50 5.53 16.59 55.10
CA GLU A 50 6.89 16.91 55.57
C GLU A 50 7.65 17.59 54.42
N GLU A 51 8.30 18.71 54.72
CA GLU A 51 9.16 19.47 53.81
C GLU A 51 10.65 19.13 54.06
N GLU A 52 11.54 20.02 53.62
CA GLU A 52 13.01 19.97 53.75
C GLU A 52 13.74 18.94 52.87
N GLY A 53 14.93 19.25 52.35
CA GLY A 53 15.66 20.53 52.42
C GLY A 53 16.77 20.61 51.37
N LYS A 54 17.01 21.81 50.83
CA LYS A 54 18.13 22.07 49.92
C LYS A 54 19.33 22.60 50.71
N ALA A 55 20.51 22.05 50.43
CA ALA A 55 21.78 22.74 50.62
C ALA A 55 22.64 22.54 49.35
N ALA A 56 23.46 23.54 49.02
CA ALA A 56 24.33 23.53 47.84
C ALA A 56 25.64 24.24 48.19
N HIS A 57 26.71 23.98 47.45
CA HIS A 57 27.77 24.96 47.25
C HIS A 57 28.42 24.81 45.85
N PRO A 58 28.96 25.89 45.24
CA PRO A 58 29.23 25.91 43.79
C PRO A 58 30.73 26.02 43.43
N CYS A 59 31.01 25.92 42.13
CA CYS A 59 32.07 26.68 41.47
C CYS A 59 31.51 27.30 40.18
N ALA A 60 32.04 28.43 39.72
CA ALA A 60 31.28 29.34 38.84
C ALA A 60 32.09 30.05 37.74
N ALA A 61 31.37 30.36 36.65
CA ALA A 61 31.68 31.36 35.61
C ALA A 61 32.91 31.07 34.70
N SER A 62 33.06 31.70 33.52
CA SER A 62 32.21 32.71 32.87
C SER A 62 32.13 32.55 31.33
N LEU A 63 31.42 33.46 30.66
CA LEU A 63 30.96 33.34 29.26
C LEU A 63 31.68 34.27 28.26
N LYS A 64 31.81 33.76 27.01
CA LYS A 64 31.68 34.45 25.69
C LYS A 64 31.88 35.99 25.62
N ARG A 65 32.76 36.47 24.72
CA ARG A 65 32.39 37.06 23.40
C ARG A 65 33.55 37.72 22.62
N ILE A 66 33.56 37.47 21.30
CA ILE A 66 33.75 38.40 20.15
C ILE A 66 34.63 39.65 20.34
N ALA A 67 35.66 39.78 19.49
CA ALA A 67 36.17 41.05 18.97
C ALA A 67 36.63 40.89 17.49
N ARG A 68 36.69 42.01 16.74
CA ARG A 68 37.33 42.11 15.41
C ARG A 68 38.68 42.80 15.55
N GLY A 69 39.60 42.61 14.60
CA GLY A 69 40.85 43.38 14.51
C GLY A 69 41.60 43.08 13.21
N GLU A 70 42.22 44.11 12.63
CA GLU A 70 42.97 44.07 11.36
C GLU A 70 44.44 44.46 11.60
N GLY A 71 45.31 44.20 10.61
CA GLY A 71 46.43 45.11 10.32
C GLY A 71 47.86 44.69 10.71
N ALA A 72 48.67 44.46 9.66
CA ALA A 72 50.08 44.85 9.47
C ALA A 72 51.20 44.38 10.44
N GLY A 73 52.40 44.17 9.88
CA GLY A 73 53.65 43.96 10.63
C GLY A 73 54.77 43.31 9.79
N GLU A 74 55.59 44.13 9.10
CA GLU A 74 56.83 43.67 8.46
C GLU A 74 57.99 43.53 9.46
N ALA A 75 58.88 42.56 9.25
CA ALA A 75 60.23 42.53 9.84
C ALA A 75 61.21 41.81 8.88
N ARG A 76 62.50 42.15 8.95
CA ARG A 76 63.49 41.85 7.89
C ARG A 76 64.51 40.74 8.22
N LEU A 77 65.01 40.16 7.12
CA LEU A 77 66.31 39.52 6.86
C LEU A 77 67.47 39.91 7.81
N PRO A 78 68.48 39.01 7.95
CA PRO A 78 69.66 39.15 7.08
C PRO A 78 70.14 37.85 6.39
N ASN A 79 70.76 38.01 5.22
CA ASN A 79 71.51 36.99 4.48
C ASN A 79 72.97 36.88 4.97
N HIS A 80 73.67 35.76 4.71
CA HIS A 80 75.09 35.86 4.31
C HIS A 80 75.67 34.70 3.47
N LYS A 81 76.29 35.08 2.33
CA LYS A 81 77.48 34.55 1.64
C LYS A 81 77.60 33.04 1.31
N SER A 82 77.62 32.77 0.00
CA SER A 82 78.36 31.68 -0.66
C SER A 82 79.89 31.87 -0.63
N VAL A 83 80.70 30.83 -0.92
CA VAL A 83 81.85 30.90 -1.88
C VAL A 83 82.50 29.53 -2.24
N THR A 84 82.45 29.21 -3.54
CA THR A 84 83.35 28.43 -4.46
C THR A 84 84.24 27.21 -4.10
N ARG A 85 84.18 26.22 -5.02
CA ARG A 85 85.29 25.52 -5.75
C ARG A 85 86.30 24.58 -5.03
N GLY A 86 86.51 23.43 -5.68
CA GLY A 86 87.73 22.59 -5.60
C GLY A 86 87.55 21.31 -6.43
N ALA A 87 88.51 20.94 -7.29
CA ALA A 87 88.43 19.74 -8.14
C ALA A 87 89.81 19.31 -8.67
N GLN A 88 90.09 17.99 -8.71
CA GLN A 88 91.00 17.38 -9.70
C GLN A 88 90.98 15.83 -9.72
N HIS A 89 91.19 15.32 -10.94
CA HIS A 89 91.66 13.99 -11.38
C HIS A 89 92.80 13.33 -10.52
N ARG A 90 93.18 12.03 -10.65
CA ARG A 90 93.18 11.08 -11.81
C ARG A 90 93.52 9.62 -11.39
N ARG A 91 93.03 8.63 -12.17
CA ARG A 91 93.60 7.29 -12.52
C ARG A 91 93.72 6.10 -11.53
N GLU A 92 93.42 4.94 -12.11
CA GLU A 92 93.58 3.50 -11.75
C GLU A 92 95.07 3.02 -11.78
N PRO A 93 95.47 1.84 -11.21
CA PRO A 93 94.92 0.50 -11.49
C PRO A 93 94.83 -0.58 -10.38
N ASP A 94 94.16 -1.68 -10.74
CA ASP A 94 93.91 -2.98 -10.07
C ASP A 94 95.02 -4.04 -10.39
N PRO A 95 95.02 -5.28 -9.83
CA PRO A 95 94.44 -5.80 -8.58
C PRO A 95 95.50 -6.60 -7.74
N PRO A 96 95.14 -7.33 -6.64
CA PRO A 96 94.74 -8.73 -6.79
C PRO A 96 93.60 -9.19 -5.83
N ARG A 97 93.07 -10.40 -6.05
CA ARG A 97 91.89 -10.95 -5.34
C ARG A 97 92.23 -11.56 -3.98
N CYS A 98 91.40 -11.28 -2.98
CA CYS A 98 91.14 -12.14 -1.81
C CYS A 98 89.63 -12.15 -1.48
N CYS A 99 89.16 -13.15 -0.73
CA CYS A 99 87.74 -13.48 -0.60
C CYS A 99 86.91 -12.44 0.19
N PRO A 100 85.66 -12.14 -0.21
CA PRO A 100 84.77 -11.26 0.55
C PRO A 100 84.14 -11.97 1.76
N ALA A 101 84.08 -11.24 2.88
CA ALA A 101 83.31 -11.57 4.07
C ALA A 101 81.78 -11.30 3.86
N PRO A 102 80.87 -11.73 4.74
CA PRO A 102 79.43 -11.56 4.50
C PRO A 102 79.01 -10.08 4.46
N PRO A 103 77.97 -9.72 3.69
CA PRO A 103 77.62 -8.34 3.40
C PRO A 103 77.07 -7.60 4.64
N SER A 104 77.62 -6.41 4.87
CA SER A 104 77.11 -5.43 5.84
C SER A 104 75.82 -4.74 5.34
N ALA A 105 75.13 -4.04 6.23
CA ALA A 105 73.77 -3.56 6.00
C ALA A 105 73.63 -2.58 4.81
N LEU A 106 72.69 -2.86 3.92
CA LEU A 106 72.29 -1.96 2.84
C LEU A 106 71.49 -0.76 3.39
N HIS A 107 71.87 0.45 2.96
CA HIS A 107 71.07 1.66 3.22
C HIS A 107 69.69 1.58 2.53
N PRO A 108 68.64 2.19 3.11
CA PRO A 108 67.31 2.17 2.51
C PRO A 108 67.26 2.98 1.21
N VAL A 109 66.97 2.31 0.09
CA VAL A 109 66.76 2.96 -1.20
C VAL A 109 65.54 3.89 -1.12
N ALA A 110 65.76 5.19 -1.36
CA ALA A 110 64.69 6.18 -1.34
C ALA A 110 63.66 5.87 -2.44
N LYS A 111 62.39 5.72 -2.05
CA LYS A 111 61.30 5.52 -3.02
C LYS A 111 61.17 6.76 -3.92
N PRO A 112 61.00 6.60 -5.25
CA PRO A 112 60.87 7.73 -6.16
C PRO A 112 59.64 8.57 -5.77
N ALA A 113 59.82 9.90 -5.76
CA ALA A 113 58.75 10.82 -5.42
C ALA A 113 57.58 10.69 -6.42
N PRO A 114 56.32 10.73 -5.96
CA PRO A 114 55.17 10.64 -6.85
C PRO A 114 55.18 11.81 -7.85
N SER A 115 54.89 11.53 -9.12
CA SER A 115 54.88 12.54 -10.18
C SER A 115 53.93 13.70 -9.84
N LYS A 116 54.21 14.91 -10.36
CA LYS A 116 53.38 16.10 -10.08
C LYS A 116 51.90 15.90 -10.44
N GLN A 117 51.59 15.06 -11.44
CA GLN A 117 50.21 14.68 -11.75
C GLN A 117 49.59 13.72 -10.72
N ALA A 118 50.36 12.77 -10.17
CA ALA A 118 49.88 11.87 -9.13
C ALA A 118 49.63 12.61 -7.81
N SER A 119 50.49 13.56 -7.43
CA SER A 119 50.27 14.40 -6.24
C SER A 119 49.09 15.36 -6.42
N LEU A 120 48.92 15.99 -7.60
CA LEU A 120 47.74 16.81 -7.92
C LEU A 120 46.44 16.00 -7.89
N LYS A 121 46.40 14.80 -8.50
CA LYS A 121 45.24 13.90 -8.40
C LYS A 121 44.92 13.53 -6.94
N LYS A 122 45.94 13.24 -6.12
CA LYS A 122 45.75 12.92 -4.70
C LYS A 122 45.33 14.13 -3.85
N ALA A 123 45.71 15.35 -4.24
CA ALA A 123 45.20 16.57 -3.62
C ALA A 123 43.70 16.77 -3.92
N MET A 124 43.31 16.69 -5.20
CA MET A 124 41.93 16.92 -5.67
C MET A 124 40.94 15.77 -5.42
N ALA A 125 41.41 14.56 -5.10
CA ALA A 125 40.55 13.45 -4.69
C ALA A 125 39.63 13.83 -3.51
N SER A 126 38.36 13.40 -3.54
CA SER A 126 37.40 13.73 -2.47
C SER A 126 37.72 12.98 -1.17
N LEU A 127 37.04 13.34 -0.06
CA LEU A 127 37.13 12.57 1.19
C LEU A 127 36.72 11.10 0.98
N LYS A 128 35.71 10.85 0.13
CA LYS A 128 35.25 9.49 -0.21
C LYS A 128 36.36 8.70 -0.91
N ASP A 129 37.02 9.28 -1.91
CA ASP A 129 38.07 8.61 -2.69
C ASP A 129 39.36 8.40 -1.87
N LYS A 130 39.59 9.26 -0.86
CA LYS A 130 40.69 9.13 0.10
C LYS A 130 40.43 8.07 1.18
N LEU A 131 39.17 7.82 1.53
CA LEU A 131 38.74 6.88 2.57
C LEU A 131 38.41 5.48 2.03
N ILE A 132 37.81 5.41 0.83
CA ILE A 132 37.24 4.19 0.25
C ILE A 132 37.86 3.97 -1.13
N THR A 133 38.66 2.91 -1.28
CA THR A 133 39.14 2.43 -2.58
C THR A 133 38.13 1.42 -3.14
N PRO A 134 37.39 1.73 -4.23
CA PRO A 134 36.42 0.80 -4.81
C PRO A 134 37.13 -0.34 -5.55
N ILE A 135 36.88 -1.59 -5.15
CA ILE A 135 37.36 -2.80 -5.85
C ILE A 135 36.43 -3.12 -7.04
N THR A 136 35.14 -2.85 -6.90
CA THR A 136 34.12 -2.98 -7.95
C THR A 136 33.00 -1.95 -7.71
N GLN A 137 32.11 -1.75 -8.68
CA GLN A 137 30.86 -1.02 -8.45
C GLN A 137 29.83 -1.93 -7.75
N PRO A 138 29.03 -1.40 -6.80
CA PRO A 138 27.95 -2.16 -6.17
C PRO A 138 26.80 -2.43 -7.16
N SER A 139 26.05 -3.51 -6.95
CA SER A 139 24.79 -3.73 -7.68
C SER A 139 23.80 -2.59 -7.41
N THR A 140 23.20 -2.08 -8.47
CA THR A 140 22.07 -1.12 -8.40
C THR A 140 20.71 -1.79 -8.51
N GLN A 141 20.69 -3.09 -8.86
CA GLN A 141 19.49 -3.93 -8.95
C GLN A 141 19.19 -4.54 -7.58
N PRO A 142 18.00 -4.29 -6.98
CA PRO A 142 17.57 -4.92 -5.73
C PRO A 142 16.95 -6.30 -5.98
N ILE A 143 16.95 -7.14 -4.95
CA ILE A 143 16.62 -8.58 -4.99
C ILE A 143 15.24 -8.85 -4.36
N ASN A 144 14.91 -8.17 -3.27
CA ASN A 144 13.68 -8.35 -2.49
C ASN A 144 12.92 -7.01 -2.32
N LYS A 145 12.96 -6.16 -3.34
CA LYS A 145 12.30 -4.86 -3.32
C LYS A 145 10.81 -4.96 -3.07
N VAL A 146 10.31 -4.14 -2.15
CA VAL A 146 8.89 -3.98 -1.84
C VAL A 146 8.46 -2.55 -2.19
N THR A 147 7.30 -2.41 -2.83
CA THR A 147 6.63 -1.10 -2.96
C THR A 147 5.41 -1.05 -2.05
N VAL A 148 5.17 0.10 -1.41
CA VAL A 148 3.88 0.43 -0.80
C VAL A 148 3.29 1.64 -1.52
N VAL A 149 2.12 1.46 -2.12
CA VAL A 149 1.34 2.54 -2.74
C VAL A 149 0.30 3.05 -1.75
N GLY A 150 0.31 4.37 -1.53
CA GLY A 150 -0.41 5.08 -0.48
C GLY A 150 0.41 5.16 0.81
N VAL A 151 0.76 6.37 1.25
CA VAL A 151 1.37 6.63 2.58
C VAL A 151 0.30 7.05 3.60
N GLY A 152 -0.89 6.43 3.52
CA GLY A 152 -1.91 6.52 4.56
C GLY A 152 -1.48 5.81 5.84
N GLN A 153 -2.31 5.87 6.90
CA GLN A 153 -1.98 5.24 8.19
C GLN A 153 -1.75 3.72 8.06
N VAL A 154 -2.50 3.06 7.16
CA VAL A 154 -2.32 1.64 6.79
C VAL A 154 -1.00 1.43 6.05
N GLY A 155 -0.70 2.25 5.04
CA GLY A 155 0.54 2.17 4.25
C GLY A 155 1.79 2.27 5.11
N MET A 156 1.84 3.26 6.01
CA MET A 156 2.98 3.42 6.92
C MET A 156 3.07 2.30 7.97
N ALA A 157 1.95 1.79 8.46
CA ALA A 157 1.97 0.60 9.32
C ALA A 157 2.48 -0.65 8.58
N CYS A 158 2.18 -0.81 7.28
CA CYS A 158 2.76 -1.86 6.44
C CYS A 158 4.27 -1.64 6.25
N ALA A 159 4.69 -0.42 5.89
CA ALA A 159 6.09 -0.06 5.66
C ALA A 159 6.97 -0.34 6.89
N VAL A 160 6.60 0.18 8.07
CA VAL A 160 7.32 -0.08 9.33
C VAL A 160 7.38 -1.57 9.66
N SER A 161 6.26 -2.30 9.52
CA SER A 161 6.21 -3.74 9.80
C SER A 161 7.10 -4.58 8.86
N VAL A 162 7.33 -4.11 7.63
CA VAL A 162 8.24 -4.73 6.64
C VAL A 162 9.71 -4.44 6.95
N LEU A 163 10.01 -3.22 7.41
CA LEU A 163 11.36 -2.77 7.78
C LEU A 163 11.84 -3.45 9.07
N GLU A 164 11.01 -3.49 10.11
CA GLU A 164 11.31 -4.14 11.41
C GLU A 164 11.56 -5.65 11.24
N LYS A 165 10.76 -6.34 10.40
CA LYS A 165 11.00 -7.75 10.05
C LYS A 165 12.21 -7.94 9.11
N GLY A 166 12.81 -6.87 8.59
CA GLY A 166 13.95 -6.91 7.67
C GLY A 166 13.67 -7.67 6.36
N LEU A 167 12.47 -7.52 5.79
CA LEU A 167 12.01 -8.35 4.66
C LEU A 167 12.51 -7.89 3.29
N CYS A 168 12.98 -6.65 3.16
CA CYS A 168 13.37 -6.04 1.88
C CYS A 168 14.75 -5.37 1.95
N ASP A 169 15.46 -5.37 0.83
CA ASP A 169 16.71 -4.64 0.62
C ASP A 169 16.48 -3.23 0.05
N GLU A 170 15.36 -3.04 -0.66
CA GLU A 170 14.86 -1.73 -1.07
C GLU A 170 13.37 -1.58 -0.76
N LEU A 171 13.00 -0.48 -0.09
CA LEU A 171 11.60 -0.06 0.10
C LEU A 171 11.31 1.16 -0.79
N ALA A 172 10.26 1.08 -1.59
CA ALA A 172 9.76 2.19 -2.40
C ALA A 172 8.35 2.63 -1.95
N LEU A 173 8.16 3.92 -1.67
CA LEU A 173 6.86 4.51 -1.35
C LEU A 173 6.33 5.34 -2.53
N VAL A 174 5.02 5.29 -2.79
CA VAL A 174 4.36 6.14 -3.80
C VAL A 174 3.06 6.71 -3.25
N ASP A 175 2.86 8.02 -3.41
CA ASP A 175 1.61 8.73 -3.11
C ASP A 175 1.47 9.95 -4.03
N VAL A 176 0.31 10.60 -4.02
CA VAL A 176 0.06 11.86 -4.75
C VAL A 176 0.39 13.10 -3.91
N LEU A 177 0.48 12.95 -2.58
CA LEU A 177 0.78 14.02 -1.62
C LEU A 177 2.30 14.15 -1.37
N GLU A 178 2.99 14.86 -2.27
CA GLU A 178 4.45 14.94 -2.35
C GLU A 178 5.15 15.34 -1.02
N ASP A 179 4.69 16.39 -0.33
CA ASP A 179 5.29 16.82 0.95
C ASP A 179 5.15 15.74 2.04
N LYS A 180 3.99 15.08 2.11
CA LYS A 180 3.76 13.98 3.06
C LYS A 180 4.63 12.78 2.72
N LEU A 181 4.65 12.39 1.45
CA LEU A 181 5.46 11.29 0.93
C LEU A 181 6.95 11.49 1.25
N LYS A 182 7.46 12.71 1.06
CA LYS A 182 8.83 13.09 1.40
C LYS A 182 9.09 13.10 2.90
N GLY A 183 8.16 13.59 3.72
CA GLY A 183 8.27 13.58 5.18
C GLY A 183 8.33 12.16 5.76
N GLU A 184 7.39 11.31 5.36
CA GLU A 184 7.32 9.89 5.76
C GLU A 184 8.55 9.10 5.31
N MET A 185 9.09 9.39 4.11
CA MET A 185 10.36 8.82 3.64
C MET A 185 11.55 9.27 4.50
N LEU A 186 11.67 10.56 4.81
CA LEU A 186 12.78 11.10 5.58
C LEU A 186 12.80 10.57 7.01
N ASP A 187 11.64 10.43 7.66
CA ASP A 187 11.54 9.89 9.03
C ASP A 187 12.00 8.43 9.08
N LEU A 188 11.56 7.60 8.13
CA LEU A 188 12.08 6.23 7.98
C LEU A 188 13.58 6.20 7.64
N GLN A 189 14.08 7.14 6.83
CA GLN A 189 15.51 7.24 6.51
C GLN A 189 16.34 7.62 7.75
N HIS A 190 15.85 8.49 8.63
CA HIS A 190 16.51 8.78 9.91
C HIS A 190 16.58 7.54 10.82
N GLY A 191 15.59 6.65 10.74
CA GLY A 191 15.58 5.35 11.41
C GLY A 191 16.57 4.30 10.86
N SER A 192 17.23 4.53 9.73
CA SER A 192 18.02 3.51 9.01
C SER A 192 19.11 2.81 9.84
N LEU A 193 19.64 3.46 10.89
CA LEU A 193 20.64 2.86 11.79
C LEU A 193 20.12 1.62 12.54
N PHE A 194 18.80 1.57 12.79
CA PHE A 194 18.15 0.49 13.54
C PHE A 194 17.58 -0.60 12.62
N LEU A 195 17.60 -0.36 11.31
CA LEU A 195 16.92 -1.17 10.30
C LEU A 195 17.91 -1.97 9.44
N LYS A 196 17.39 -2.99 8.74
CA LYS A 196 18.18 -3.89 7.87
C LYS A 196 18.00 -3.61 6.38
N THR A 197 17.20 -2.61 6.03
CA THR A 197 16.91 -2.18 4.65
C THR A 197 17.81 -0.99 4.29
N PRO A 198 18.88 -1.16 3.49
CA PRO A 198 19.86 -0.10 3.23
C PRO A 198 19.36 1.03 2.32
N LYS A 199 18.20 0.88 1.67
CA LYS A 199 17.66 1.87 0.74
C LYS A 199 16.15 2.04 0.91
N ILE A 200 15.73 3.24 1.28
CA ILE A 200 14.33 3.67 1.32
C ILE A 200 14.21 4.85 0.35
N VAL A 201 13.27 4.78 -0.59
CA VAL A 201 13.05 5.78 -1.64
C VAL A 201 11.56 6.09 -1.77
N ALA A 202 11.22 7.31 -2.19
CA ALA A 202 9.84 7.71 -2.40
C ALA A 202 9.72 8.74 -3.53
N ASP A 203 8.76 8.54 -4.41
CA ASP A 203 8.43 9.46 -5.51
C ASP A 203 6.95 9.26 -5.93
N LYS A 204 6.40 10.26 -6.61
CA LYS A 204 5.07 10.24 -7.23
C LYS A 204 5.10 9.60 -8.63
N ASP A 205 6.24 9.63 -9.33
CA ASP A 205 6.45 8.78 -10.52
C ASP A 205 6.73 7.34 -10.11
N TYR A 206 6.00 6.42 -10.73
CA TYR A 206 6.12 4.99 -10.49
C TYR A 206 7.43 4.40 -11.02
N SER A 207 8.30 5.17 -11.70
CA SER A 207 9.68 4.74 -12.00
C SER A 207 10.46 4.35 -10.74
N VAL A 208 10.15 4.97 -9.59
CA VAL A 208 10.70 4.56 -8.28
C VAL A 208 10.29 3.12 -7.88
N THR A 209 9.23 2.58 -8.48
CA THR A 209 8.70 1.21 -8.24
C THR A 209 9.27 0.16 -9.19
N ALA A 210 10.25 0.51 -10.04
CA ALA A 210 10.86 -0.43 -10.97
C ALA A 210 11.51 -1.62 -10.25
N ASN A 211 11.30 -2.83 -10.80
CA ASN A 211 11.84 -4.12 -10.34
C ASN A 211 11.42 -4.53 -8.90
N SER A 212 10.25 -4.10 -8.44
CA SER A 212 9.65 -4.57 -7.19
C SER A 212 9.19 -6.03 -7.29
N LYS A 213 9.55 -6.84 -6.30
CA LYS A 213 9.13 -8.25 -6.18
C LYS A 213 7.69 -8.37 -5.69
N VAL A 214 7.28 -7.50 -4.76
CA VAL A 214 5.89 -7.36 -4.31
C VAL A 214 5.50 -5.89 -4.24
N VAL A 215 4.26 -5.58 -4.64
CA VAL A 215 3.67 -4.24 -4.58
C VAL A 215 2.41 -4.28 -3.74
N VAL A 216 2.42 -3.60 -2.59
CA VAL A 216 1.28 -3.47 -1.68
C VAL A 216 0.46 -2.24 -2.09
N VAL A 217 -0.83 -2.42 -2.37
CA VAL A 217 -1.73 -1.31 -2.71
C VAL A 217 -2.64 -1.02 -1.52
N THR A 218 -2.33 0.07 -0.80
CA THR A 218 -3.12 0.57 0.34
C THR A 218 -3.84 1.89 0.02
N ALA A 219 -3.47 2.55 -1.07
CA ALA A 219 -4.09 3.78 -1.55
C ALA A 219 -5.57 3.57 -1.91
N GLY A 220 -6.42 4.45 -1.40
CA GLY A 220 -7.85 4.48 -1.66
C GLY A 220 -8.52 5.65 -0.95
N VAL A 221 -9.70 6.02 -1.41
CA VAL A 221 -10.58 6.96 -0.69
C VAL A 221 -11.31 6.23 0.44
N ARG A 222 -11.56 6.97 1.53
CA ARG A 222 -12.45 6.55 2.62
C ARG A 222 -13.90 6.84 2.25
N GLN A 223 -14.82 6.08 2.83
CA GLN A 223 -16.27 6.35 2.73
C GLN A 223 -16.58 7.73 3.33
N GLN A 224 -17.44 8.49 2.66
CA GLN A 224 -18.00 9.73 3.18
C GLN A 224 -19.35 9.46 3.88
N GLU A 225 -19.74 10.34 4.80
CA GLU A 225 -21.03 10.22 5.48
C GLU A 225 -22.18 10.33 4.47
N GLY A 226 -23.10 9.37 4.48
CA GLY A 226 -24.17 9.24 3.49
C GLY A 226 -23.77 8.63 2.13
N GLU A 227 -22.49 8.31 1.88
CA GLU A 227 -22.06 7.67 0.63
C GLU A 227 -22.45 6.17 0.59
N SER A 228 -22.92 5.68 -0.56
CA SER A 228 -23.24 4.26 -0.72
C SER A 228 -21.98 3.39 -0.88
N ARG A 229 -22.08 2.10 -0.52
CA ARG A 229 -21.01 1.11 -0.76
C ARG A 229 -20.60 1.03 -2.24
N LEU A 230 -21.54 1.28 -3.17
CA LEU A 230 -21.30 1.25 -4.61
C LEU A 230 -20.50 2.47 -5.11
N ASP A 231 -20.77 3.65 -4.55
CA ASP A 231 -20.06 4.89 -4.92
C ASP A 231 -18.62 4.86 -4.42
N LEU A 232 -18.40 4.38 -3.18
CA LEU A 232 -17.08 4.13 -2.63
C LEU A 232 -16.26 3.17 -3.51
N VAL A 233 -16.85 2.03 -3.89
CA VAL A 233 -16.26 1.08 -4.84
C VAL A 233 -15.93 1.79 -6.16
N GLN A 234 -16.83 2.63 -6.69
CA GLN A 234 -16.60 3.30 -7.96
C GLN A 234 -15.50 4.38 -7.89
N ARG A 235 -15.36 5.10 -6.76
CA ARG A 235 -14.23 6.01 -6.56
C ARG A 235 -12.91 5.23 -6.45
N ASN A 236 -12.86 4.15 -5.68
CA ASN A 236 -11.65 3.31 -5.57
C ASN A 236 -11.30 2.60 -6.90
N VAL A 237 -12.27 2.14 -7.68
CA VAL A 237 -12.06 1.65 -9.06
C VAL A 237 -11.41 2.71 -9.94
N ASN A 238 -11.79 3.99 -9.82
CA ASN A 238 -11.20 5.07 -10.60
C ASN A 238 -9.76 5.40 -10.16
N VAL A 239 -9.45 5.30 -8.87
CA VAL A 239 -8.07 5.36 -8.36
C VAL A 239 -7.24 4.19 -8.92
N PHE A 240 -7.76 2.97 -8.88
CA PHE A 240 -7.05 1.77 -9.34
C PHE A 240 -6.77 1.77 -10.85
N LYS A 241 -7.63 2.39 -11.68
CA LYS A 241 -7.36 2.62 -13.12
C LYS A 241 -6.09 3.44 -13.37
N PHE A 242 -5.68 4.30 -12.44
CA PHE A 242 -4.43 5.05 -12.53
C PHE A 242 -3.25 4.25 -11.96
N ILE A 243 -3.42 3.66 -10.76
CA ILE A 243 -2.34 2.96 -10.05
C ILE A 243 -1.89 1.70 -10.79
N ILE A 244 -2.82 0.78 -11.09
CA ILE A 244 -2.48 -0.59 -11.48
C ILE A 244 -1.71 -0.66 -12.82
N PRO A 245 -2.06 0.11 -13.87
CA PRO A 245 -1.26 0.13 -15.10
C PRO A 245 0.16 0.66 -14.91
N GLN A 246 0.39 1.62 -14.01
CA GLN A 246 1.74 2.13 -13.72
C GLN A 246 2.56 1.11 -12.93
N VAL A 247 1.95 0.41 -11.97
CA VAL A 247 2.59 -0.71 -11.25
C VAL A 247 3.06 -1.79 -12.23
N VAL A 248 2.20 -2.22 -13.17
CA VAL A 248 2.56 -3.26 -14.16
C VAL A 248 3.58 -2.75 -15.18
N LYS A 249 3.54 -1.47 -15.57
CA LYS A 249 4.53 -0.85 -16.48
C LYS A 249 5.97 -0.97 -15.97
N TYR A 250 6.20 -0.69 -14.69
CA TYR A 250 7.55 -0.67 -14.10
C TYR A 250 7.92 -1.98 -13.38
N SER A 251 6.94 -2.78 -12.98
CA SER A 251 7.13 -4.08 -12.33
C SER A 251 6.22 -5.18 -12.91
N PRO A 252 6.37 -5.55 -14.20
CA PRO A 252 5.48 -6.51 -14.87
C PRO A 252 5.56 -7.94 -14.31
N ASN A 253 6.53 -8.24 -13.45
CA ASN A 253 6.73 -9.53 -12.82
C ASN A 253 6.37 -9.59 -11.33
N CYS A 254 5.92 -8.48 -10.73
CA CYS A 254 5.57 -8.46 -9.31
C CYS A 254 4.35 -9.30 -8.96
N ILE A 255 4.23 -9.60 -7.66
CA ILE A 255 2.96 -9.95 -7.03
C ILE A 255 2.33 -8.65 -6.53
N ILE A 256 1.04 -8.43 -6.79
CA ILE A 256 0.27 -7.31 -6.24
C ILE A 256 -0.54 -7.81 -5.04
N LEU A 257 -0.29 -7.22 -3.87
CA LEU A 257 -1.03 -7.45 -2.64
C LEU A 257 -1.98 -6.28 -2.38
N VAL A 258 -3.27 -6.50 -2.60
CA VAL A 258 -4.31 -5.47 -2.42
C VAL A 258 -4.74 -5.42 -0.96
N VAL A 259 -4.83 -4.21 -0.41
CA VAL A 259 -5.21 -3.92 0.99
C VAL A 259 -6.30 -2.84 1.06
N SER A 260 -6.40 -1.97 0.05
CA SER A 260 -7.47 -0.98 -0.08
C SER A 260 -8.85 -1.66 -0.10
N ASN A 261 -9.85 -1.04 0.56
CA ASN A 261 -11.17 -1.65 0.75
C ASN A 261 -12.28 -1.13 -0.20
N PRO A 262 -13.29 -1.96 -0.53
CA PRO A 262 -13.46 -3.36 -0.12
C PRO A 262 -12.51 -4.30 -0.89
N VAL A 263 -11.66 -5.03 -0.16
CA VAL A 263 -10.45 -5.68 -0.68
C VAL A 263 -10.76 -6.79 -1.68
N ASP A 264 -11.81 -7.58 -1.46
CA ASP A 264 -12.22 -8.66 -2.36
C ASP A 264 -12.59 -8.13 -3.76
N ILE A 265 -13.43 -7.09 -3.82
CA ILE A 265 -13.82 -6.43 -5.07
C ILE A 265 -12.62 -5.73 -5.72
N LEU A 266 -11.78 -5.05 -4.93
CA LEU A 266 -10.60 -4.36 -5.48
C LEU A 266 -9.48 -5.32 -5.91
N THR A 267 -9.47 -6.56 -5.41
CA THR A 267 -8.59 -7.65 -5.90
C THR A 267 -9.06 -8.12 -7.28
N TYR A 268 -10.36 -8.37 -7.47
CA TYR A 268 -10.94 -8.63 -8.79
C TYR A 268 -10.64 -7.49 -9.79
N VAL A 269 -10.83 -6.24 -9.37
CA VAL A 269 -10.54 -5.06 -10.20
C VAL A 269 -9.06 -4.96 -10.55
N THR A 270 -8.17 -5.23 -9.60
CA THR A 270 -6.71 -5.29 -9.82
C THR A 270 -6.35 -6.37 -10.82
N TRP A 271 -6.95 -7.56 -10.72
CA TRP A 271 -6.71 -8.64 -11.67
C TRP A 271 -7.13 -8.24 -13.09
N LYS A 272 -8.34 -7.68 -13.26
CA LYS A 272 -8.82 -7.20 -14.57
C LYS A 272 -8.03 -6.02 -15.15
N LEU A 273 -7.51 -5.12 -14.31
CA LEU A 273 -6.72 -3.96 -14.76
C LEU A 273 -5.24 -4.27 -15.01
N SER A 274 -4.67 -5.26 -14.31
CA SER A 274 -3.25 -5.60 -14.42
C SER A 274 -2.94 -6.57 -15.57
N GLY A 275 -3.91 -7.41 -15.97
CA GLY A 275 -3.68 -8.50 -16.92
C GLY A 275 -2.77 -9.61 -16.38
N LEU A 276 -2.39 -9.56 -15.10
CA LEU A 276 -1.52 -10.55 -14.47
C LEU A 276 -2.25 -11.89 -14.28
N PRO A 277 -1.52 -13.02 -14.28
CA PRO A 277 -2.13 -14.30 -13.93
C PRO A 277 -2.61 -14.30 -12.47
N LYS A 278 -3.74 -14.95 -12.20
CA LYS A 278 -4.46 -14.88 -10.91
C LYS A 278 -3.60 -15.24 -9.67
N HIS A 279 -2.52 -16.00 -9.83
CA HIS A 279 -1.61 -16.32 -8.73
C HIS A 279 -0.77 -15.11 -8.25
N ARG A 280 -0.57 -14.08 -9.08
CA ARG A 280 0.16 -12.84 -8.75
C ARG A 280 -0.73 -11.69 -8.27
N VAL A 281 -2.05 -11.90 -8.09
CA VAL A 281 -2.97 -10.86 -7.59
C VAL A 281 -3.74 -11.42 -6.41
N ILE A 282 -3.42 -10.90 -5.22
CA ILE A 282 -3.87 -11.44 -3.93
C ILE A 282 -4.45 -10.27 -3.12
N GLY A 283 -5.62 -10.44 -2.50
CA GLY A 283 -6.13 -9.50 -1.51
C GLY A 283 -5.77 -9.95 -0.10
N SER A 284 -5.46 -9.01 0.81
CA SER A 284 -5.11 -9.35 2.20
C SER A 284 -6.21 -10.16 2.92
N GLY A 285 -7.47 -9.92 2.55
CA GLY A 285 -8.62 -10.74 2.93
C GLY A 285 -8.76 -10.99 4.43
N CYS A 286 -9.35 -12.12 4.78
CA CYS A 286 -9.63 -12.53 6.15
C CYS A 286 -8.38 -12.98 6.96
N ASN A 287 -7.15 -12.72 6.51
CA ASN A 287 -5.92 -12.98 7.30
C ASN A 287 -5.89 -12.14 8.58
N LEU A 288 -6.44 -10.91 8.52
CA LEU A 288 -6.66 -10.08 9.71
C LEU A 288 -7.79 -10.62 10.60
N ASP A 289 -8.90 -11.04 10.02
CA ASP A 289 -10.10 -11.45 10.78
C ASP A 289 -9.92 -12.81 11.44
N SER A 290 -9.18 -13.72 10.79
CA SER A 290 -8.71 -14.95 11.42
C SER A 290 -7.71 -14.67 12.54
N ALA A 291 -6.87 -13.63 12.44
CA ALA A 291 -5.99 -13.22 13.54
C ALA A 291 -6.78 -12.63 14.73
N ARG A 292 -7.81 -11.80 14.47
CA ARG A 292 -8.75 -11.30 15.49
C ARG A 292 -9.52 -12.43 16.16
N PHE A 293 -10.05 -13.37 15.38
CA PHE A 293 -10.79 -14.53 15.87
C PHE A 293 -9.93 -15.38 16.81
N ARG A 294 -8.69 -15.67 16.41
CA ARG A 294 -7.71 -16.40 17.21
C ARG A 294 -7.28 -15.61 18.46
N PHE A 295 -7.25 -14.28 18.42
CA PHE A 295 -7.01 -13.43 19.59
C PHE A 295 -8.14 -13.52 20.62
N LEU A 296 -9.39 -13.31 20.22
CA LEU A 296 -10.56 -13.36 21.12
C LEU A 296 -10.80 -14.79 21.66
N MET A 297 -10.57 -15.82 20.83
CA MET A 297 -10.54 -17.22 21.26
C MET A 297 -9.46 -17.48 22.31
N ALA A 298 -8.26 -16.91 22.14
CA ALA A 298 -7.15 -17.06 23.07
C ALA A 298 -7.37 -16.34 24.40
N GLU A 299 -7.99 -15.16 24.36
CA GLU A 299 -8.44 -14.41 25.54
C GLU A 299 -9.46 -15.22 26.35
N LYS A 300 -10.49 -15.78 25.69
CA LYS A 300 -11.51 -16.62 26.34
C LYS A 300 -10.94 -17.93 26.93
N LEU A 301 -9.85 -18.46 26.38
CA LEU A 301 -9.21 -19.70 26.82
C LEU A 301 -7.97 -19.50 27.71
N GLY A 302 -7.51 -18.26 27.94
CA GLY A 302 -6.32 -17.97 28.75
C GLY A 302 -4.98 -18.46 28.17
N ILE A 303 -4.88 -18.59 26.84
CA ILE A 303 -3.67 -19.08 26.15
C ILE A 303 -3.17 -18.09 25.09
N HIS A 304 -2.11 -18.43 24.33
CA HIS A 304 -1.55 -17.54 23.30
C HIS A 304 -2.20 -17.79 21.92
N PRO A 305 -2.50 -16.75 21.10
CA PRO A 305 -3.17 -16.91 19.79
C PRO A 305 -2.44 -17.79 18.77
N SER A 306 -1.13 -18.04 18.94
CA SER A 306 -0.41 -19.02 18.11
C SER A 306 -0.98 -20.43 18.22
N SER A 307 -1.46 -20.80 19.41
CA SER A 307 -1.92 -22.15 19.77
C SER A 307 -3.44 -22.33 19.67
N CYS A 308 -4.16 -21.22 19.47
CA CYS A 308 -5.55 -21.21 19.00
C CYS A 308 -5.58 -21.34 17.48
N HIS A 309 -6.35 -22.29 16.96
CA HIS A 309 -6.52 -22.49 15.53
C HIS A 309 -8.00 -22.34 15.16
N GLY A 310 -8.28 -21.50 14.17
CA GLY A 310 -9.61 -21.21 13.68
C GLY A 310 -9.52 -20.30 12.47
N TRP A 311 -10.48 -20.41 11.56
CA TRP A 311 -10.47 -19.72 10.27
C TRP A 311 -11.72 -18.88 10.08
N VAL A 312 -11.53 -17.64 9.64
CA VAL A 312 -12.59 -16.78 9.09
C VAL A 312 -12.36 -16.69 7.59
N LEU A 313 -13.38 -16.99 6.79
CA LEU A 313 -13.34 -17.09 5.33
C LEU A 313 -14.43 -16.20 4.68
N GLY A 314 -14.41 -16.09 3.35
CA GLY A 314 -15.39 -15.31 2.60
C GLY A 314 -15.01 -13.84 2.44
N GLU A 315 -15.95 -12.93 2.64
CA GLU A 315 -15.71 -11.48 2.54
C GLU A 315 -14.86 -10.99 3.72
N HIS A 316 -13.90 -10.10 3.47
CA HIS A 316 -13.35 -9.24 4.53
C HIS A 316 -14.37 -8.15 4.90
N GLY A 317 -15.36 -8.51 5.71
CA GLY A 317 -16.46 -7.62 6.08
C GLY A 317 -17.54 -8.28 6.92
N ASP A 318 -18.72 -7.68 6.88
CA ASP A 318 -19.88 -8.08 7.68
C ASP A 318 -20.32 -9.52 7.39
N SER A 319 -20.20 -9.96 6.13
CA SER A 319 -20.63 -11.28 5.67
C SER A 319 -19.60 -12.40 5.93
N SER A 320 -18.51 -12.14 6.64
CA SER A 320 -17.44 -13.11 6.90
C SER A 320 -17.94 -14.39 7.61
N VAL A 321 -17.40 -15.55 7.25
CA VAL A 321 -17.85 -16.87 7.75
C VAL A 321 -16.82 -17.50 8.71
N PRO A 322 -17.16 -17.73 9.99
CA PRO A 322 -16.33 -18.51 10.91
C PRO A 322 -16.49 -20.01 10.65
N VAL A 323 -15.40 -20.71 10.41
CA VAL A 323 -15.39 -22.16 10.17
C VAL A 323 -15.28 -22.89 11.51
N TRP A 324 -16.38 -22.93 12.25
CA TRP A 324 -16.49 -23.58 13.56
C TRP A 324 -16.08 -25.06 13.51
N SER A 325 -16.33 -25.75 12.39
CA SER A 325 -15.92 -27.13 12.16
C SER A 325 -14.40 -27.36 12.15
N GLY A 326 -13.60 -26.30 11.99
CA GLY A 326 -12.14 -26.34 12.01
C GLY A 326 -11.50 -25.80 13.29
N VAL A 327 -12.27 -25.31 14.26
CA VAL A 327 -11.73 -24.62 15.44
C VAL A 327 -11.16 -25.64 16.44
N ASN A 328 -9.88 -25.50 16.79
CA ASN A 328 -9.16 -26.45 17.63
C ASN A 328 -8.03 -25.80 18.44
N VAL A 329 -7.61 -26.48 19.51
CA VAL A 329 -6.36 -26.21 20.25
C VAL A 329 -5.58 -27.52 20.30
N ALA A 330 -4.30 -27.48 19.89
CA ALA A 330 -3.43 -28.65 19.82
C ALA A 330 -4.04 -29.87 19.08
N GLY A 331 -4.92 -29.62 18.09
CA GLY A 331 -5.63 -30.65 17.33
C GLY A 331 -6.95 -31.16 17.95
N VAL A 332 -7.28 -30.79 19.19
CA VAL A 332 -8.57 -31.11 19.81
C VAL A 332 -9.64 -30.16 19.26
N CYS A 333 -10.61 -30.68 18.51
CA CYS A 333 -11.71 -29.88 17.97
C CYS A 333 -12.65 -29.44 19.10
N LEU A 334 -12.97 -28.14 19.16
CA LEU A 334 -13.84 -27.61 20.20
C LEU A 334 -15.32 -27.91 19.96
N GLN A 335 -15.74 -28.21 18.73
CA GLN A 335 -17.09 -28.71 18.46
C GLN A 335 -17.33 -30.15 18.93
N ASP A 336 -16.28 -30.95 19.18
CA ASP A 336 -16.42 -32.27 19.80
C ASP A 336 -16.67 -32.14 21.32
N LEU A 337 -16.24 -31.03 21.93
CA LEU A 337 -16.42 -30.73 23.36
C LEU A 337 -17.72 -29.94 23.62
N ASN A 338 -18.05 -28.99 22.74
CA ASN A 338 -19.31 -28.25 22.73
C ASN A 338 -19.95 -28.35 21.33
N PRO A 339 -20.83 -29.36 21.09
CA PRO A 339 -21.51 -29.55 19.81
C PRO A 339 -22.43 -28.39 19.39
N GLN A 340 -22.77 -27.47 20.29
CA GLN A 340 -23.54 -26.26 19.99
C GLN A 340 -22.63 -25.05 19.67
N MET A 341 -21.31 -25.17 19.77
CA MET A 341 -20.39 -24.05 19.55
C MET A 341 -20.63 -23.36 18.20
N GLY A 342 -20.92 -22.06 18.28
CA GLY A 342 -21.20 -21.20 17.12
C GLY A 342 -22.67 -21.11 16.70
N THR A 343 -23.58 -21.86 17.33
CA THR A 343 -25.03 -21.71 17.16
C THR A 343 -25.60 -20.65 18.11
N ASP A 344 -26.91 -20.39 18.02
CA ASP A 344 -27.64 -19.54 18.98
C ASP A 344 -28.11 -20.32 20.22
N GLN A 345 -27.86 -21.64 20.26
CA GLN A 345 -28.15 -22.54 21.38
C GLN A 345 -26.92 -22.79 22.27
N ASP A 346 -25.78 -22.16 21.94
CA ASP A 346 -24.52 -22.27 22.66
C ASP A 346 -24.57 -21.58 24.03
N PRO A 347 -24.50 -22.30 25.16
CA PRO A 347 -24.55 -21.70 26.50
C PRO A 347 -23.30 -20.87 26.84
N GLU A 348 -22.20 -21.06 26.10
CA GLU A 348 -21.00 -20.21 26.20
C GLU A 348 -20.98 -19.08 25.16
N GLU A 349 -22.01 -18.99 24.30
CA GLU A 349 -22.22 -17.93 23.32
C GLU A 349 -21.01 -17.66 22.39
N TRP A 350 -20.26 -18.69 21.95
CA TRP A 350 -19.08 -18.50 21.09
C TRP A 350 -19.38 -17.76 19.79
N LYS A 351 -20.62 -17.81 19.29
CA LYS A 351 -21.09 -16.98 18.17
C LYS A 351 -20.80 -15.47 18.37
N LYS A 352 -20.77 -14.98 19.61
CA LYS A 352 -20.36 -13.59 19.96
C LYS A 352 -18.90 -13.29 19.60
N VAL A 353 -18.01 -14.28 19.62
CA VAL A 353 -16.59 -14.10 19.25
C VAL A 353 -16.46 -13.69 17.78
N HIS A 354 -17.21 -14.34 16.87
CA HIS A 354 -17.22 -13.92 15.46
C HIS A 354 -17.90 -12.56 15.27
N LYS A 355 -19.01 -12.30 15.98
CA LYS A 355 -19.63 -10.97 15.98
C LYS A 355 -18.65 -9.86 16.39
N GLN A 356 -17.85 -10.09 17.44
CA GLN A 356 -16.78 -9.19 17.87
C GLN A 356 -15.67 -9.03 16.81
N VAL A 357 -15.35 -10.04 16.00
CA VAL A 357 -14.39 -9.90 14.88
C VAL A 357 -14.89 -8.91 13.82
N VAL A 358 -16.18 -8.96 13.48
CA VAL A 358 -16.82 -8.00 12.58
C VAL A 358 -16.85 -6.60 13.22
N GLU A 359 -17.35 -6.50 14.45
CA GLU A 359 -17.49 -5.23 15.18
C GLU A 359 -16.13 -4.58 15.51
N SER A 360 -15.04 -5.35 15.62
CA SER A 360 -13.66 -4.89 15.89
C SER A 360 -13.17 -3.78 14.94
N ALA A 361 -13.61 -3.79 13.67
CA ALA A 361 -13.23 -2.73 12.74
C ALA A 361 -13.92 -1.41 13.09
N TYR A 362 -15.23 -1.47 13.33
CA TYR A 362 -16.09 -0.33 13.65
C TYR A 362 -15.76 0.27 15.01
N GLU A 363 -15.49 -0.55 16.03
CA GLU A 363 -15.09 -0.08 17.36
C GLU A 363 -13.74 0.67 17.34
N VAL A 364 -12.71 0.10 16.72
CA VAL A 364 -11.41 0.78 16.62
C VAL A 364 -11.51 2.05 15.76
N ILE A 365 -12.35 2.08 14.72
CA ILE A 365 -12.63 3.31 13.96
C ILE A 365 -13.36 4.34 14.83
N LYS A 366 -14.34 3.94 15.65
CA LYS A 366 -15.05 4.83 16.60
C LYS A 366 -14.12 5.42 17.66
N LEU A 367 -13.14 4.66 18.14
CA LEU A 367 -12.21 5.07 19.21
C LEU A 367 -10.97 5.83 18.69
N LYS A 368 -10.48 5.53 17.48
CA LYS A 368 -9.21 6.06 16.93
C LYS A 368 -9.35 6.84 15.62
N GLY A 369 -10.50 6.75 14.95
CA GLY A 369 -10.75 7.31 13.61
C GLY A 369 -10.15 6.49 12.45
N TYR A 370 -9.44 5.38 12.72
CA TYR A 370 -8.88 4.46 11.73
C TYR A 370 -8.27 3.20 12.37
N THR A 371 -8.21 2.11 11.61
CA THR A 371 -7.33 0.96 11.88
C THR A 371 -5.99 1.11 11.16
N ASN A 372 -4.89 0.63 11.75
CA ASN A 372 -3.59 0.58 11.04
C ASN A 372 -2.66 -0.57 11.50
N TRP A 373 -2.35 -0.70 12.80
CA TRP A 373 -1.28 -1.59 13.26
C TRP A 373 -1.52 -3.08 12.92
N ALA A 374 -2.70 -3.61 13.28
CA ALA A 374 -3.02 -5.02 13.04
C ALA A 374 -3.05 -5.41 11.55
N ILE A 375 -3.49 -4.51 10.66
CA ILE A 375 -3.41 -4.75 9.20
C ILE A 375 -1.97 -4.64 8.69
N GLY A 376 -1.15 -3.73 9.22
CA GLY A 376 0.29 -3.67 8.93
C GLY A 376 1.03 -4.97 9.29
N PHE A 377 0.77 -5.52 10.48
CA PHE A 377 1.32 -6.81 10.89
C PHE A 377 0.82 -7.98 10.03
N SER A 378 -0.48 -7.99 9.69
CA SER A 378 -1.08 -8.98 8.78
C SER A 378 -0.44 -8.95 7.39
N VAL A 379 -0.25 -7.76 6.81
CA VAL A 379 0.44 -7.58 5.53
C VAL A 379 1.90 -8.02 5.61
N ALA A 380 2.62 -7.69 6.67
CA ALA A 380 4.00 -8.13 6.87
C ALA A 380 4.14 -9.64 7.16
N ASP A 381 3.07 -10.32 7.58
CA ASP A 381 3.02 -11.79 7.68
C ASP A 381 2.83 -12.45 6.30
N LEU A 382 1.94 -11.91 5.46
CA LEU A 382 1.76 -12.33 4.07
C LEU A 382 3.04 -12.10 3.24
N LEU A 383 3.66 -10.92 3.36
CA LEU A 383 4.90 -10.58 2.67
C LEU A 383 6.07 -11.46 3.11
N GLU A 384 6.16 -11.82 4.39
CA GLU A 384 7.19 -12.74 4.88
C GLU A 384 7.07 -14.12 4.22
N THR A 385 5.85 -14.66 4.10
CA THR A 385 5.61 -15.93 3.41
C THR A 385 6.01 -15.87 1.93
N ILE A 386 5.66 -14.78 1.24
CA ILE A 386 5.97 -14.59 -0.18
C ILE A 386 7.47 -14.43 -0.40
N LEU A 387 8.10 -13.46 0.29
CA LEU A 387 9.49 -13.07 0.05
C LEU A 387 10.48 -14.18 0.44
N LYS A 388 10.21 -14.89 1.54
CA LYS A 388 11.01 -16.04 2.02
C LYS A 388 10.54 -17.41 1.49
N ASN A 389 9.55 -17.45 0.60
CA ASN A 389 9.03 -18.69 -0.03
C ASN A 389 8.53 -19.77 0.96
N LEU A 390 7.88 -19.37 2.06
CA LEU A 390 7.63 -20.28 3.20
C LEU A 390 6.53 -21.32 3.00
N SER A 391 5.74 -21.26 1.91
CA SER A 391 4.63 -22.19 1.64
C SER A 391 3.59 -22.28 2.78
N ARG A 392 3.41 -21.20 3.56
CA ARG A 392 2.40 -21.12 4.62
C ARG A 392 1.00 -20.92 4.04
N VAL A 393 -0.01 -21.40 4.76
CA VAL A 393 -1.43 -21.24 4.42
C VAL A 393 -2.00 -19.99 5.09
N HIS A 394 -2.63 -19.12 4.31
CA HIS A 394 -3.28 -17.88 4.78
C HIS A 394 -4.69 -17.74 4.19
N PRO A 395 -5.69 -17.20 4.92
CA PRO A 395 -7.02 -16.94 4.38
C PRO A 395 -7.00 -15.60 3.63
N VAL A 396 -6.72 -15.65 2.33
CA VAL A 396 -6.51 -14.46 1.49
C VAL A 396 -7.46 -14.45 0.29
N SER A 397 -7.79 -13.26 -0.19
CA SER A 397 -8.76 -13.09 -1.27
C SER A 397 -8.19 -13.59 -2.59
N THR A 398 -8.90 -14.55 -3.21
CA THR A 398 -8.56 -15.14 -4.50
C THR A 398 -9.81 -15.50 -5.30
N MET A 399 -9.66 -15.79 -6.58
CA MET A 399 -10.75 -16.24 -7.44
C MET A 399 -11.28 -17.62 -7.00
N VAL A 400 -12.51 -17.65 -6.50
CA VAL A 400 -13.19 -18.87 -6.00
C VAL A 400 -14.05 -19.58 -7.05
N LYS A 401 -14.00 -19.15 -8.31
CA LYS A 401 -14.74 -19.77 -9.43
C LYS A 401 -14.41 -21.25 -9.56
N GLY A 402 -15.44 -22.10 -9.54
CA GLY A 402 -15.35 -23.56 -9.55
C GLY A 402 -15.34 -24.21 -8.16
N MET A 403 -15.37 -23.43 -7.08
CA MET A 403 -15.36 -23.93 -5.69
C MET A 403 -16.72 -23.68 -5.03
N TYR A 404 -17.17 -24.57 -4.13
CA TYR A 404 -18.39 -24.43 -3.31
C TYR A 404 -19.66 -24.02 -4.10
N GLY A 405 -19.78 -24.49 -5.35
CA GLY A 405 -20.88 -24.10 -6.24
C GLY A 405 -20.90 -22.61 -6.60
N ILE A 406 -19.73 -22.01 -6.87
CA ILE A 406 -19.59 -20.61 -7.33
C ILE A 406 -19.10 -20.62 -8.78
N GLU A 407 -19.97 -20.22 -9.71
CA GLU A 407 -19.65 -20.17 -11.15
C GLU A 407 -19.18 -18.80 -11.63
N ASN A 408 -19.45 -17.75 -10.85
CA ASN A 408 -19.09 -16.37 -11.17
C ASN A 408 -17.61 -16.09 -10.90
N GLU A 409 -17.02 -15.08 -11.56
CA GLU A 409 -15.64 -14.62 -11.30
C GLU A 409 -15.53 -13.78 -10.01
N VAL A 410 -16.01 -14.37 -8.91
CA VAL A 410 -15.97 -13.78 -7.57
C VAL A 410 -14.59 -14.00 -6.95
N PHE A 411 -14.10 -13.00 -6.22
CA PHE A 411 -12.95 -13.09 -5.34
C PHE A 411 -13.44 -13.09 -3.89
N LEU A 412 -12.96 -14.05 -3.08
CA LEU A 412 -13.27 -14.20 -1.65
C LEU A 412 -12.08 -14.86 -0.95
N SER A 413 -12.02 -14.75 0.38
CA SER A 413 -10.95 -15.32 1.19
C SER A 413 -11.11 -16.82 1.41
N LEU A 414 -10.16 -17.61 0.91
CA LEU A 414 -10.01 -19.05 1.17
C LEU A 414 -8.60 -19.35 1.72
N PRO A 415 -8.37 -20.47 2.42
CA PRO A 415 -7.03 -20.83 2.88
C PRO A 415 -6.15 -21.17 1.67
N CYS A 416 -5.11 -20.38 1.42
CA CYS A 416 -4.26 -20.46 0.24
C CYS A 416 -2.79 -20.62 0.63
N VAL A 417 -2.07 -21.51 -0.07
CA VAL A 417 -0.62 -21.70 0.06
C VAL A 417 0.10 -20.58 -0.69
N LEU A 418 0.86 -19.76 0.03
CA LEU A 418 1.59 -18.63 -0.56
C LEU A 418 3.11 -18.90 -0.60
N GLY A 419 3.78 -18.39 -1.63
CA GLY A 419 5.24 -18.48 -1.80
C GLY A 419 5.78 -17.42 -2.75
N SER A 420 6.98 -17.62 -3.27
CA SER A 420 7.73 -16.65 -4.08
C SER A 420 7.09 -16.28 -5.42
N VAL A 421 6.18 -17.12 -5.93
CA VAL A 421 5.37 -16.85 -7.13
C VAL A 421 3.97 -16.29 -6.81
N GLY A 422 3.67 -16.06 -5.52
CA GLY A 422 2.35 -15.69 -5.04
C GLY A 422 1.55 -16.92 -4.59
N LEU A 423 0.31 -17.03 -5.02
CA LEU A 423 -0.61 -18.11 -4.63
C LEU A 423 -0.37 -19.36 -5.46
N THR A 424 0.09 -20.43 -4.81
CA THR A 424 0.42 -21.71 -5.47
C THR A 424 -0.76 -22.68 -5.50
N SER A 425 -1.49 -22.80 -4.38
CA SER A 425 -2.61 -23.72 -4.19
C SER A 425 -3.70 -23.11 -3.31
N VAL A 426 -4.94 -23.56 -3.48
CA VAL A 426 -6.05 -23.31 -2.54
C VAL A 426 -6.33 -24.61 -1.81
N ILE A 427 -6.58 -24.54 -0.50
CA ILE A 427 -6.95 -25.70 0.31
C ILE A 427 -8.45 -25.93 0.13
N ASN A 428 -8.82 -27.13 -0.33
CA ASN A 428 -10.21 -27.59 -0.40
C ASN A 428 -10.72 -27.92 1.02
N GLN A 429 -10.99 -26.88 1.80
CA GLN A 429 -11.51 -26.99 3.16
C GLN A 429 -12.86 -27.72 3.13
N LYS A 430 -13.01 -28.76 3.96
CA LYS A 430 -14.32 -29.36 4.24
C LYS A 430 -15.09 -28.40 5.14
N LEU A 431 -16.26 -27.99 4.67
CA LEU A 431 -17.18 -27.09 5.35
C LEU A 431 -18.51 -27.82 5.57
N LYS A 432 -19.21 -27.51 6.65
CA LYS A 432 -20.58 -27.98 6.91
C LYS A 432 -21.58 -27.19 6.05
N ASP A 433 -22.77 -27.75 5.80
CA ASP A 433 -23.76 -27.12 4.92
C ASP A 433 -24.20 -25.71 5.38
N ASN A 434 -24.21 -25.45 6.69
CA ASN A 434 -24.47 -24.10 7.23
C ASN A 434 -23.31 -23.12 6.97
N GLU A 435 -22.05 -23.58 7.04
CA GLU A 435 -20.87 -22.80 6.70
C GLU A 435 -20.84 -22.49 5.17
N ILE A 436 -21.23 -23.46 4.35
CA ILE A 436 -21.38 -23.29 2.88
C ILE A 436 -22.55 -22.35 2.55
N ASN A 437 -23.70 -22.49 3.22
CA ASN A 437 -24.90 -21.71 2.92
C ASN A 437 -24.79 -20.25 3.38
N CYS A 438 -24.12 -19.96 4.50
CA CYS A 438 -23.76 -18.59 4.86
C CYS A 438 -22.79 -17.99 3.81
N GLY A 439 -21.83 -18.78 3.32
CA GLY A 439 -21.04 -18.46 2.12
C GLY A 439 -21.85 -18.42 0.81
N SER A 440 -23.13 -18.82 0.81
CA SER A 440 -24.03 -18.74 -0.35
C SER A 440 -24.83 -17.44 -0.37
N GLU A 441 -25.13 -16.86 0.78
CA GLU A 441 -25.74 -15.53 0.90
C GLU A 441 -24.74 -14.44 0.42
N GLN A 442 -23.44 -14.62 0.65
CA GLN A 442 -22.37 -13.83 0.03
C GLN A 442 -22.45 -13.81 -1.51
N LYS A 443 -22.92 -14.90 -2.14
CA LYS A 443 -23.09 -14.97 -3.61
C LYS A 443 -24.13 -13.95 -4.06
N ALA A 444 -25.18 -13.69 -3.26
CA ALA A 444 -26.23 -12.74 -3.60
C ALA A 444 -25.70 -11.29 -3.59
N ASP A 445 -25.02 -10.85 -2.54
CA ASP A 445 -24.61 -9.44 -2.42
C ASP A 445 -23.45 -9.06 -3.37
N LEU A 446 -22.44 -9.92 -3.52
CA LEU A 446 -21.32 -9.65 -4.43
C LEU A 446 -21.75 -9.77 -5.91
N ALA A 447 -22.57 -10.78 -6.25
CA ALA A 447 -23.09 -10.90 -7.62
C ALA A 447 -24.23 -9.90 -7.92
N THR A 448 -24.94 -9.36 -6.92
CA THR A 448 -25.83 -8.22 -7.12
C THR A 448 -25.04 -6.96 -7.41
N THR A 449 -23.96 -6.72 -6.66
CA THR A 449 -23.04 -5.59 -6.86
C THR A 449 -22.40 -5.59 -8.26
N LEU A 450 -21.92 -6.75 -8.74
CA LEU A 450 -21.31 -6.89 -10.06
C LEU A 450 -22.34 -7.06 -11.19
N GLY A 451 -23.39 -7.87 -10.97
CA GLY A 451 -24.41 -8.20 -11.97
C GLY A 451 -25.37 -7.06 -12.31
N ARG A 452 -25.68 -6.16 -11.36
CA ARG A 452 -26.36 -4.88 -11.69
C ARG A 452 -25.53 -4.05 -12.66
N ARG A 453 -24.20 -4.12 -12.56
CA ARG A 453 -23.27 -3.42 -13.46
C ARG A 453 -23.11 -4.10 -14.82
N GLU A 454 -23.15 -5.42 -14.89
CA GLU A 454 -23.17 -6.13 -16.18
C GLU A 454 -24.46 -5.86 -16.94
N LYS A 455 -25.63 -5.96 -16.28
CA LYS A 455 -26.91 -5.56 -16.88
C LYS A 455 -26.88 -4.11 -17.37
N ARG A 456 -26.41 -3.17 -16.55
CA ARG A 456 -26.31 -1.75 -16.96
C ARG A 456 -25.36 -1.55 -18.15
N ARG A 457 -24.21 -2.25 -18.19
CA ARG A 457 -23.28 -2.20 -19.34
C ARG A 457 -23.84 -2.82 -20.61
N GLU A 458 -24.65 -3.86 -20.48
CA GLU A 458 -25.35 -4.45 -21.63
C GLU A 458 -26.45 -3.52 -22.14
N GLU A 459 -27.17 -2.87 -21.22
CA GLU A 459 -28.20 -1.86 -21.49
C GLU A 459 -27.60 -0.59 -22.13
N GLU A 460 -26.46 -0.09 -21.61
CA GLU A 460 -25.66 1.00 -22.19
C GLU A 460 -25.23 0.67 -23.64
N ARG A 461 -24.72 -0.54 -23.90
CA ARG A 461 -24.38 -1.01 -25.27
C ARG A 461 -25.61 -1.15 -26.17
N ARG A 462 -26.76 -1.56 -25.62
CA ARG A 462 -28.03 -1.65 -26.36
C ARG A 462 -28.58 -0.25 -26.68
N GLU A 463 -28.40 0.73 -25.81
CA GLU A 463 -28.68 2.14 -26.11
C GLU A 463 -27.73 2.72 -27.17
N GLU A 464 -26.44 2.43 -27.07
CA GLU A 464 -25.41 2.91 -28.01
C GLU A 464 -25.74 2.46 -29.44
N LYS A 465 -25.98 1.16 -29.65
CA LYS A 465 -26.46 0.62 -30.94
C LYS A 465 -27.75 1.26 -31.42
N ARG A 466 -28.72 1.48 -30.53
CA ARG A 466 -29.99 2.18 -30.85
C ARG A 466 -29.81 3.66 -31.18
N ARG A 467 -28.68 4.28 -30.83
CA ARG A 467 -28.33 5.64 -31.25
C ARG A 467 -27.65 5.63 -32.62
N GLU A 468 -26.74 4.69 -32.85
CA GLU A 468 -26.10 4.47 -34.17
C GLU A 468 -27.16 4.19 -35.26
N GLU A 469 -28.05 3.23 -35.01
CA GLU A 469 -29.19 2.86 -35.88
C GLU A 469 -30.12 4.06 -36.17
N LYS A 470 -30.38 4.92 -35.16
CA LYS A 470 -31.17 6.15 -35.33
C LYS A 470 -30.44 7.27 -36.06
N GLU A 471 -29.11 7.31 -36.02
CA GLU A 471 -28.33 8.20 -36.87
C GLU A 471 -28.26 7.70 -38.31
N GLU A 472 -28.18 6.40 -38.53
CA GLU A 472 -28.21 5.78 -39.85
C GLU A 472 -29.55 6.07 -40.56
N ILE A 473 -30.69 5.77 -39.91
CA ILE A 473 -32.03 6.09 -40.42
C ILE A 473 -32.18 7.60 -40.72
N LYS A 474 -31.59 8.48 -39.91
CA LYS A 474 -31.57 9.94 -40.17
C LYS A 474 -30.69 10.33 -41.36
N ARG A 475 -29.58 9.61 -41.60
CA ARG A 475 -28.71 9.82 -42.77
C ARG A 475 -29.36 9.30 -44.05
N GLU A 476 -30.25 8.32 -43.96
CA GLU A 476 -31.04 7.81 -45.09
C GLU A 476 -32.24 8.69 -45.41
N GLY A 477 -33.15 8.95 -44.46
CA GLY A 477 -34.25 9.89 -44.70
C GLY A 477 -33.78 11.32 -45.04
N GLY A 478 -32.58 11.70 -44.58
CA GLY A 478 -31.89 12.95 -44.96
C GLY A 478 -31.23 12.94 -46.35
N LYS A 479 -31.18 11.80 -47.05
CA LYS A 479 -30.97 11.72 -48.50
C LYS A 479 -32.31 11.89 -49.22
N ASP A 480 -33.33 11.15 -48.81
CA ASP A 480 -34.66 11.16 -49.45
C ASP A 480 -35.30 12.56 -49.46
N GLU A 481 -35.22 13.30 -48.34
CA GLU A 481 -35.64 14.69 -48.28
C GLU A 481 -34.85 15.60 -49.24
N LYS A 482 -33.55 15.34 -49.44
CA LYS A 482 -32.72 16.11 -50.38
C LYS A 482 -33.02 15.76 -51.83
N GLU A 483 -33.33 14.50 -52.12
CA GLU A 483 -33.76 13.99 -53.43
C GLU A 483 -35.10 14.64 -53.82
N GLY A 484 -36.14 14.46 -53.00
CA GLY A 484 -37.46 15.06 -53.24
C GLY A 484 -37.44 16.60 -53.22
N ARG A 485 -36.49 17.23 -52.51
CA ARG A 485 -36.29 18.69 -52.57
C ARG A 485 -35.60 19.14 -53.86
N LYS A 486 -34.68 18.36 -54.45
CA LYS A 486 -34.16 18.61 -55.80
C LYS A 486 -35.26 18.50 -56.85
N GLU A 487 -36.08 17.45 -56.81
CA GLU A 487 -37.20 17.27 -57.73
C GLU A 487 -38.20 18.43 -57.67
N ARG A 488 -38.57 18.86 -56.46
CA ARG A 488 -39.45 20.03 -56.26
C ARG A 488 -38.82 21.34 -56.75
N GLU A 489 -37.50 21.50 -56.66
CA GLU A 489 -36.79 22.62 -57.30
C GLU A 489 -36.78 22.52 -58.83
N GLU A 490 -36.57 21.34 -59.41
CA GLU A 490 -36.65 21.12 -60.85
C GLU A 490 -38.05 21.42 -61.39
N GLY A 491 -39.09 20.93 -60.73
CA GLY A 491 -40.49 21.25 -61.05
C GLY A 491 -40.75 22.75 -61.02
N ARG A 492 -40.25 23.47 -59.99
CA ARG A 492 -40.32 24.94 -59.92
C ARG A 492 -39.52 25.64 -61.03
N LYS A 493 -38.34 25.13 -61.42
CA LYS A 493 -37.52 25.66 -62.52
C LYS A 493 -38.20 25.44 -63.88
N LYS A 494 -38.81 24.27 -64.11
CA LYS A 494 -39.64 23.95 -65.28
C LYS A 494 -40.87 24.88 -65.34
N GLY A 495 -41.58 25.07 -64.23
CA GLY A 495 -42.71 26.01 -64.11
C GLY A 495 -42.34 27.48 -64.39
N ARG A 496 -41.23 27.97 -63.82
CA ARG A 496 -40.74 29.35 -64.10
C ARG A 496 -40.32 29.57 -65.55
N LYS A 497 -39.85 28.55 -66.27
CA LYS A 497 -39.58 28.63 -67.72
C LYS A 497 -40.86 28.73 -68.56
N ARG A 498 -42.00 28.18 -68.10
CA ARG A 498 -43.31 28.34 -68.76
C ARG A 498 -43.82 29.77 -68.62
N ILE A 499 -43.93 30.28 -67.39
CA ILE A 499 -44.43 31.63 -67.10
C ILE A 499 -43.60 32.72 -67.80
N LYS A 500 -42.27 32.56 -67.90
CA LYS A 500 -41.40 33.52 -68.63
C LYS A 500 -41.53 33.51 -70.17
N ARG A 501 -42.38 32.66 -70.77
CA ARG A 501 -42.76 32.76 -72.19
C ARG A 501 -44.05 33.54 -72.43
N GLU A 502 -44.85 33.78 -71.40
CA GLU A 502 -46.22 34.30 -71.53
C GLU A 502 -46.39 35.75 -71.01
N GLY A 503 -45.40 36.29 -70.29
CA GLY A 503 -45.43 37.66 -69.75
C GLY A 503 -44.33 38.58 -70.30
N GLY A 504 -44.69 39.44 -71.25
CA GLY A 504 -43.82 40.51 -71.77
C GLY A 504 -44.65 41.71 -72.27
N ARG A 505 -44.03 42.91 -72.30
CA ARG A 505 -44.66 44.25 -72.31
C ARG A 505 -45.29 44.60 -70.94
N GLU A 506 -45.22 45.82 -70.41
CA GLU A 506 -44.55 47.09 -70.77
C GLU A 506 -44.48 47.99 -69.49
N ARG A 507 -43.89 49.20 -69.37
CA ARG A 507 -43.25 50.18 -70.29
C ARG A 507 -42.10 50.91 -69.54
N TRP A 508 -41.39 51.81 -70.24
CA TRP A 508 -40.59 52.95 -69.76
C TRP A 508 -41.37 53.94 -68.81
N GLU A 509 -40.83 55.00 -68.19
CA GLU A 509 -39.52 55.70 -68.29
C GLU A 509 -39.21 56.55 -67.01
N GLY A 510 -38.03 57.22 -66.98
CA GLY A 510 -37.86 58.52 -66.29
C GLY A 510 -37.15 58.51 -64.93
N ARG A 511 -35.94 59.11 -64.83
CA ARG A 511 -35.27 59.37 -63.54
C ARG A 511 -34.35 60.61 -63.55
N LYS A 512 -34.85 61.71 -62.98
CA LYS A 512 -34.11 62.88 -62.44
C LYS A 512 -34.84 63.26 -61.13
N GLY A 513 -34.23 63.78 -60.06
CA GLY A 513 -32.80 63.94 -59.73
C GLY A 513 -32.67 64.77 -58.43
N ARG A 514 -31.71 64.40 -57.55
CA ARG A 514 -31.23 65.14 -56.34
C ARG A 514 -32.24 65.90 -55.45
N GLU A 515 -32.51 65.37 -54.25
CA GLU A 515 -32.60 66.04 -52.93
C GLU A 515 -32.91 64.95 -51.87
N GLY A 516 -32.76 65.11 -50.55
CA GLY A 516 -32.27 66.22 -49.72
C GLY A 516 -31.76 65.69 -48.35
N LYS A 517 -31.49 66.56 -47.37
CA LYS A 517 -30.92 66.17 -46.06
C LYS A 517 -31.97 65.75 -45.01
N MET A 518 -31.45 65.05 -43.98
CA MET A 518 -31.87 65.13 -42.56
C MET A 518 -33.05 64.28 -42.07
N GLY A 519 -32.94 63.86 -40.80
CA GLY A 519 -34.08 63.62 -39.91
C GLY A 519 -34.65 62.20 -39.85
N ARG A 520 -34.42 61.51 -38.72
CA ARG A 520 -35.45 60.65 -38.13
C ARG A 520 -35.46 60.79 -36.61
N LYS A 521 -36.66 60.97 -36.07
CA LYS A 521 -37.00 61.20 -34.66
C LYS A 521 -38.39 60.58 -34.44
N GLU A 522 -38.81 60.48 -33.19
CA GLU A 522 -40.17 60.09 -32.75
C GLU A 522 -40.43 58.56 -32.82
N LYS A 523 -40.66 57.87 -31.69
CA LYS A 523 -41.94 57.62 -30.97
C LYS A 523 -42.81 56.54 -31.65
N GLY A 524 -43.44 55.59 -30.94
CA GLY A 524 -43.48 55.32 -29.49
C GLY A 524 -44.77 55.80 -28.80
N ILE A 525 -45.74 54.90 -28.65
CA ILE A 525 -47.10 55.04 -28.06
C ILE A 525 -47.66 53.59 -28.05
N LYS A 526 -48.35 53.02 -27.04
CA LYS A 526 -48.82 53.42 -25.68
C LYS A 526 -49.01 52.14 -24.81
N ARG A 527 -48.75 52.15 -23.48
CA ARG A 527 -49.71 52.21 -22.31
C ARG A 527 -50.72 51.04 -22.19
N GLU A 528 -51.26 50.64 -21.02
CA GLU A 528 -51.16 50.99 -19.58
C GLU A 528 -51.62 49.73 -18.77
N GLU A 529 -51.40 49.47 -17.48
CA GLU A 529 -50.54 50.00 -16.38
C GLU A 529 -49.95 48.72 -15.64
N GLY A 530 -49.56 48.62 -14.37
CA GLY A 530 -49.51 49.58 -13.26
C GLY A 530 -49.10 49.04 -11.88
N LYS A 531 -48.85 50.01 -10.97
CA LYS A 531 -48.83 50.02 -9.48
C LYS A 531 -48.04 49.01 -8.59
N ASP A 532 -47.54 49.62 -7.50
CA ASP A 532 -47.22 49.14 -6.13
C ASP A 532 -46.24 47.96 -5.90
N GLY A 533 -45.33 47.99 -4.92
CA GLY A 533 -44.90 49.12 -4.06
C GLY A 533 -43.93 48.75 -2.91
N LYS A 534 -43.01 49.67 -2.59
CA LYS A 534 -42.23 49.87 -1.32
C LYS A 534 -41.26 48.79 -0.77
N GLU A 535 -40.12 49.31 -0.27
CA GLU A 535 -39.31 48.88 0.91
C GLU A 535 -38.64 47.47 0.92
N GLY A 536 -37.49 47.24 1.58
CA GLY A 536 -36.54 48.18 2.19
C GLY A 536 -35.40 47.53 3.01
N ARG A 537 -34.16 48.06 2.90
CA ARG A 537 -32.98 47.91 3.79
C ARG A 537 -32.28 46.53 4.02
N LYS A 538 -31.05 46.49 3.50
CA LYS A 538 -29.73 46.39 4.20
C LYS A 538 -29.32 45.17 5.07
N GLU A 539 -28.06 44.76 4.80
CA GLU A 539 -26.98 44.33 5.73
C GLU A 539 -27.03 42.95 6.41
N GLY A 540 -25.89 42.24 6.39
CA GLY A 540 -25.77 40.88 6.95
C GLY A 540 -24.46 40.14 6.62
N ARG A 541 -23.29 40.72 6.89
CA ARG A 541 -21.97 40.10 6.64
C ARG A 541 -21.57 39.15 7.78
N LYS A 542 -21.24 37.88 7.49
CA LYS A 542 -20.40 37.04 8.37
C LYS A 542 -19.77 35.84 7.66
N GLU A 543 -18.61 35.43 8.17
CA GLU A 543 -17.83 34.28 7.73
C GLU A 543 -18.19 33.04 8.58
N GLY A 544 -17.97 31.84 8.04
CA GLY A 544 -18.13 30.58 8.78
C GLY A 544 -17.07 29.57 8.34
N ARG A 545 -16.26 29.10 9.29
CA ARG A 545 -15.30 28.00 9.07
C ARG A 545 -16.01 26.67 9.27
N ILE A 546 -15.58 25.63 8.55
CA ILE A 546 -15.92 24.23 8.82
C ILE A 546 -14.59 23.50 9.04
N TRP A 547 -14.60 22.50 9.93
CA TRP A 547 -13.45 21.71 10.38
C TRP A 547 -13.20 20.49 9.46
#